data_AF-A0A8B7D814-F1
#
_entry.id   AF-A0A8B7D814-F1
#
_cell.length_a   1.000
_cell.length_b   1.000
_cell.length_c   1.000
_cell.angle_alpha   90.00
_cell.angle_beta   90.00
_cell.angle_gamma   90.00
#
_symmetry.space_group_name_H-M   'P 1'
#
loop_
_entity.id
_entity.type
_entity.pdbx_description
1 polymer ?
#
loop_
_entity_poly.entity_id
_entity_poly.type
_entity_poly.pdbx_seq_one_letter_code
_entity_poly.pdbx_strand_id
1 'polypeptide(L)'
;MDFALLLLPFIIKVPSKNKSCASAAEVAEHFIQFYPASTPMEIVLQSLTHKHPLVIALGTHCSVGQLFIVTECRAIPVNRCISYAVDILIKLYFLMNMEYAEQCSHILYFLQHTVLGYQDEMHLSRGASDLSLYLRQKLNQF
;
A
#
# COMPACT_ATOMS: atom_id res chain seq x y z
N MET A 1 -2.16 1.37 -15.60
CA MET A 1 -0.92 2.01 -15.09
C MET A 1 -0.74 1.76 -13.58
N ASP A 2 -1.54 0.87 -12.97
CA ASP A 2 -1.53 0.60 -11.52
C ASP A 2 -0.44 -0.38 -11.05
N PHE A 3 0.11 -1.20 -11.95
CA PHE A 3 1.13 -2.19 -11.61
C PHE A 3 2.42 -1.57 -11.08
N ALA A 4 2.69 -0.29 -11.39
CA ALA A 4 3.85 0.42 -10.84
C ALA A 4 3.83 0.48 -9.30
N LEU A 5 2.64 0.52 -8.68
CA LEU A 5 2.50 0.49 -7.22
C LEU A 5 2.92 -0.86 -6.64
N LEU A 6 2.70 -1.95 -7.36
CA LEU A 6 3.14 -3.30 -6.94
C LEU A 6 4.66 -3.45 -6.97
N LEU A 7 5.38 -2.56 -7.66
CA LEU A 7 6.84 -2.58 -7.72
C LEU A 7 7.50 -1.78 -6.59
N LEU A 8 6.74 -0.96 -5.84
CA LEU A 8 7.28 -0.15 -4.75
C LEU A 8 8.07 -0.96 -3.71
N PRO A 9 7.61 -2.15 -3.27
CA PRO A 9 8.35 -3.00 -2.34
C PRO A 9 9.76 -3.39 -2.82
N PHE A 10 10.00 -3.35 -4.14
CA PHE A 10 11.28 -3.73 -4.74
C PHE A 10 12.17 -2.53 -5.07
N ILE A 11 11.56 -1.35 -5.25
CA ILE A 11 12.25 -0.11 -5.64
C ILE A 11 12.65 0.70 -4.41
N ILE A 12 11.74 0.81 -3.43
CA ILE A 12 11.94 1.63 -2.24
C ILE A 12 12.61 0.79 -1.18
N LYS A 13 13.89 1.07 -0.93
CA LYS A 13 14.67 0.38 0.09
C LYS A 13 14.56 1.11 1.42
N VAL A 14 14.40 0.35 2.50
CA VAL A 14 14.57 0.87 3.87
C VAL A 14 16.07 1.15 4.10
N PRO A 15 16.46 2.35 4.56
CA PRO A 15 17.82 2.58 5.01
C PRO A 15 18.08 1.78 6.30
N SER A 16 18.82 0.68 6.17
CA SER A 16 19.18 -0.20 7.29
C SER A 16 20.17 0.51 8.22
N LYS A 17 19.71 0.94 9.40
CA LYS A 17 20.61 1.39 10.49
C LYS A 17 20.69 0.45 11.68
N ASN A 18 19.73 -0.46 11.92
CA ASN A 18 19.86 -1.67 12.76
C ASN A 18 18.51 -2.40 12.89
N LYS A 19 18.60 -3.74 13.04
CA LYS A 19 17.54 -4.74 13.35
C LYS A 19 16.41 -4.94 12.31
N SER A 20 16.41 -6.13 11.71
CA SER A 20 15.27 -6.79 11.05
C SER A 20 14.46 -5.91 10.10
N CYS A 21 15.06 -5.48 8.99
CA CYS A 21 14.28 -4.91 7.89
C CYS A 21 13.43 -6.00 7.25
N ALA A 22 12.11 -5.79 7.15
CA ALA A 22 11.22 -6.68 6.40
C ALA A 22 11.75 -6.88 4.98
N SER A 23 11.65 -8.11 4.46
CA SER A 23 12.09 -8.42 3.10
C SER A 23 11.15 -7.78 2.07
N ALA A 24 11.61 -7.48 0.85
CA ALA A 24 10.73 -6.92 -0.19
C ALA A 24 9.46 -7.77 -0.44
N ALA A 25 9.57 -9.10 -0.30
CA ALA A 25 8.44 -10.01 -0.39
C ALA A 25 7.46 -9.83 0.77
N GLU A 26 7.96 -9.76 2.01
CA GLU A 26 7.16 -9.49 3.20
C GLU A 26 6.47 -8.11 3.10
N VAL A 27 7.18 -7.10 2.63
CA VAL A 27 6.62 -5.77 2.40
C VAL A 27 5.52 -5.81 1.34
N ALA A 28 5.71 -6.55 0.25
CA ALA A 28 4.69 -6.72 -0.79
C ALA A 28 3.43 -7.39 -0.25
N GLU A 29 3.59 -8.42 0.58
CA GLU A 29 2.48 -9.12 1.25
C GLU A 29 1.76 -8.23 2.26
N HIS A 30 2.42 -7.28 2.91
CA HIS A 30 1.77 -6.38 3.88
C HIS A 30 1.25 -5.08 3.24
N PHE A 31 1.68 -4.74 2.03
CA PHE A 31 1.23 -3.53 1.34
C PHE A 31 -0.11 -3.76 0.62
N ILE A 32 -0.20 -4.82 -0.20
CA ILE A 32 -1.43 -5.25 -0.86
C ILE A 32 -1.50 -6.78 -0.83
N GLN A 33 -2.47 -7.32 -0.11
CA GLN A 33 -2.64 -8.77 0.00
C GLN A 33 -3.44 -9.31 -1.17
N PHE A 34 -2.92 -10.37 -1.80
CA PHE A 34 -3.59 -11.05 -2.91
C PHE A 34 -4.16 -12.39 -2.45
N TYR A 35 -5.42 -12.63 -2.79
CA TYR A 35 -6.08 -13.91 -2.61
C TYR A 35 -6.69 -14.38 -3.93
N PRO A 36 -6.91 -15.70 -4.13
CA PRO A 36 -7.62 -16.20 -5.30
C PRO A 36 -8.98 -15.52 -5.50
N ALA A 37 -9.37 -15.30 -6.76
CA ALA A 37 -10.63 -14.62 -7.10
C ALA A 37 -11.88 -15.31 -6.52
N SER A 38 -11.81 -16.62 -6.27
CA SER A 38 -12.90 -17.42 -5.71
C SER A 38 -12.94 -17.43 -4.18
N THR A 39 -12.00 -16.77 -3.50
CA THR A 39 -11.92 -16.81 -2.04
C THR A 39 -13.00 -15.89 -1.43
N PRO A 40 -13.93 -16.44 -0.62
CA PRO A 40 -14.91 -15.65 0.12
C PRO A 40 -14.24 -14.66 1.07
N MET A 41 -14.77 -13.45 1.14
CA MET A 41 -14.20 -12.38 1.96
C MET A 41 -14.23 -12.72 3.44
N GLU A 42 -15.20 -13.50 3.89
CA GLU A 42 -15.35 -13.97 5.27
C GLU A 42 -14.16 -14.84 5.70
N ILE A 43 -13.67 -15.71 4.80
CA ILE A 43 -12.51 -16.57 5.07
C ILE A 43 -11.25 -15.72 5.19
N VAL A 44 -11.10 -14.73 4.31
CA VAL A 44 -9.97 -13.81 4.34
C VAL A 44 -9.98 -13.01 5.65
N LEU A 45 -11.11 -12.40 6.02
CA LEU A 45 -11.25 -11.61 7.25
C LEU A 45 -10.93 -12.43 8.51
N GLN A 46 -11.28 -13.72 8.54
CA GLN A 46 -10.92 -14.63 9.63
C GLN A 46 -9.42 -14.95 9.71
N SER A 47 -8.71 -14.88 8.57
CA SER A 47 -7.26 -15.13 8.51
C SER A 47 -6.40 -13.94 8.92
N LEU A 48 -6.99 -12.74 8.99
CA LEU A 48 -6.26 -11.53 9.34
C LEU A 48 -5.96 -11.49 10.84
N THR A 49 -4.69 -11.36 11.17
CA THR A 49 -4.19 -11.34 12.56
C THR A 49 -3.90 -9.94 13.09
N HIS A 50 -3.88 -8.93 12.22
CA HIS A 50 -3.50 -7.55 12.56
C HIS A 50 -4.67 -6.58 12.38
N LYS A 51 -4.61 -5.46 13.13
CA LYS A 51 -5.66 -4.44 13.17
C LYS A 51 -5.41 -3.24 12.25
N HIS A 52 -4.29 -3.21 11.55
CA HIS A 52 -3.98 -2.13 10.65
C HIS A 52 -4.86 -2.17 9.40
N PRO A 53 -5.25 -1.01 8.85
CA PRO A 53 -5.85 -0.95 7.54
C PRO A 53 -4.97 -1.60 6.48
N LEU A 54 -5.57 -2.33 5.55
CA LEU A 54 -4.85 -2.88 4.42
C LEU A 54 -5.72 -2.95 3.16
N VAL A 55 -5.07 -3.08 2.01
CA VAL A 55 -5.76 -3.34 0.73
C VAL A 55 -5.71 -4.83 0.43
N ILE A 56 -6.87 -5.40 0.11
CA ILE A 56 -7.01 -6.78 -0.35
C ILE A 56 -7.45 -6.78 -1.81
N ALA A 57 -6.75 -7.56 -2.62
CA ALA A 57 -7.05 -7.80 -4.02
C ALA A 57 -7.43 -9.28 -4.21
N LEU A 58 -8.62 -9.54 -4.75
CA LEU A 58 -9.01 -10.88 -5.19
C LEU A 58 -8.65 -11.02 -6.68
N GLY A 59 -7.81 -12.00 -7.01
CA GLY A 59 -7.26 -12.22 -8.35
C GLY A 59 -5.75 -12.43 -8.32
N THR A 60 -5.08 -11.95 -9.37
CA THR A 60 -3.61 -12.05 -9.50
C THR A 60 -2.99 -10.67 -9.69
N HIS A 61 -1.66 -10.58 -9.53
CA HIS A 61 -0.92 -9.34 -9.79
C HIS A 61 -1.10 -8.80 -11.22
N CYS A 62 -1.49 -9.63 -12.17
CA CYS A 62 -1.73 -9.24 -13.56
C CYS A 62 -3.21 -8.96 -13.86
N SER A 63 -4.13 -9.47 -13.04
CA SER A 63 -5.56 -9.37 -13.24
C SER A 63 -6.28 -9.36 -11.89
N VAL A 64 -6.51 -8.15 -11.37
CA VAL A 64 -7.29 -7.93 -10.16
C VAL A 64 -8.76 -7.91 -10.51
N GLY A 65 -9.54 -8.81 -9.91
CA GLY A 65 -10.98 -8.90 -10.12
C GLY A 65 -11.76 -7.99 -9.17
N GLN A 66 -11.48 -8.08 -7.86
CA GLN A 66 -12.13 -7.27 -6.83
C GLN A 66 -11.11 -6.66 -5.89
N LEU A 67 -11.38 -5.45 -5.42
CA LEU A 67 -10.55 -4.74 -4.46
C LEU A 67 -11.37 -4.39 -3.23
N PHE A 68 -10.73 -4.51 -2.08
CA PHE A 68 -11.31 -4.19 -0.80
C PHE A 68 -10.31 -3.40 0.04
N ILE A 69 -10.83 -2.50 0.85
CA ILE A 69 -10.08 -1.94 1.97
C ILE A 69 -10.62 -2.60 3.23
N VAL A 70 -9.73 -3.19 4.00
CA VAL A 70 -10.09 -3.81 5.26
C VAL A 70 -9.66 -2.91 6.41
N THR A 71 -10.60 -2.63 7.32
CA THR A 71 -10.36 -1.96 8.60
C THR A 71 -11.31 -2.53 9.65
N GLU A 72 -10.86 -2.71 10.89
CA GLU A 72 -11.67 -3.23 12.01
C GLU A 72 -12.50 -4.48 11.66
N CYS A 73 -11.89 -5.43 10.94
CA CYS A 73 -12.53 -6.67 10.47
C CYS A 73 -13.71 -6.46 9.50
N ARG A 74 -13.81 -5.30 8.86
CA ARG A 74 -14.79 -5.02 7.81
C ARG A 74 -14.09 -4.81 6.49
N ALA A 75 -14.60 -5.46 5.45
CA ALA A 75 -14.16 -5.24 4.08
C ALA A 75 -15.09 -4.21 3.39
N ILE A 76 -14.51 -3.13 2.89
CA ILE A 76 -15.20 -2.10 2.14
C ILE A 76 -14.82 -2.27 0.66
N PRO A 77 -15.77 -2.61 -0.23
CA PRO A 77 -15.47 -2.81 -1.64
C PRO A 77 -15.03 -1.51 -2.30
N VAL A 78 -13.98 -1.59 -3.13
CA VAL A 78 -13.44 -0.49 -3.92
C VAL A 78 -13.70 -0.76 -5.40
N ASN A 79 -14.68 -0.06 -5.96
CA ASN A 79 -15.08 -0.23 -7.37
C ASN A 79 -14.25 0.64 -8.33
N ARG A 80 -12.91 0.63 -8.16
CA ARG A 80 -11.94 1.38 -8.97
C ARG A 80 -10.62 0.60 -9.07
N CYS A 81 -9.55 1.29 -9.44
CA CYS A 81 -8.21 0.76 -9.56
C CYS A 81 -7.45 0.68 -8.22
N ILE A 82 -6.32 -0.04 -8.22
CA ILE A 82 -5.43 -0.21 -7.05
C ILE A 82 -4.93 1.14 -6.51
N SER A 83 -4.57 2.08 -7.41
CA SER A 83 -4.11 3.41 -7.00
C SER A 83 -5.13 4.16 -6.16
N TYR A 84 -6.42 4.04 -6.50
CA TYR A 84 -7.50 4.62 -5.71
C TYR A 84 -7.65 3.94 -4.34
N ALA A 85 -7.50 2.61 -4.28
CA ALA A 85 -7.53 1.89 -3.00
C ALA A 85 -6.38 2.30 -2.07
N VAL A 86 -5.17 2.47 -2.62
CA VAL A 86 -3.99 2.93 -1.89
C VAL A 86 -4.15 4.38 -1.40
N ASP A 87 -4.73 5.26 -2.20
CA ASP A 87 -5.04 6.63 -1.77
C ASP A 87 -5.99 6.66 -0.56
N ILE A 88 -7.07 5.87 -0.59
CA ILE A 88 -7.97 5.74 0.57
C ILE A 88 -7.25 5.11 1.76
N LEU A 89 -6.40 4.10 1.56
CA LEU A 89 -5.64 3.46 2.63
C LEU A 89 -4.82 4.50 3.40
N ILE A 90 -4.03 5.32 2.71
CA ILE A 90 -3.18 6.35 3.33
C ILE A 90 -4.05 7.36 4.09
N LYS A 91 -5.17 7.81 3.50
CA LYS A 91 -6.11 8.72 4.15
C LYS A 91 -6.75 8.10 5.39
N LEU A 92 -7.03 6.80 5.41
CA LEU A 92 -7.59 6.11 6.56
C LEU A 92 -6.61 6.08 7.74
N TYR A 93 -5.33 5.80 7.50
CA TYR A 93 -4.30 5.89 8.55
C TYR A 93 -4.27 7.28 9.18
N PHE A 94 -4.33 8.33 8.36
CA PHE A 94 -4.40 9.71 8.84
C PHE A 94 -5.69 10.00 9.63
N LEU A 95 -6.86 9.67 9.08
CA LEU A 95 -8.15 9.92 9.73
C LEU A 95 -8.33 9.17 11.04
N MET A 96 -7.79 7.96 11.14
CA MET A 96 -7.85 7.14 12.35
C MET A 96 -6.72 7.43 13.33
N ASN A 97 -5.81 8.36 13.00
CA ASN A 97 -4.64 8.69 13.79
C ASN A 97 -3.82 7.45 14.20
N MET A 98 -3.59 6.55 13.23
CA MET A 98 -2.86 5.30 13.42
C MET A 98 -1.45 5.40 12.84
N GLU A 99 -0.48 4.81 13.53
CA GLU A 99 0.84 4.57 12.95
C GLU A 99 0.75 3.54 11.82
N TYR A 100 1.59 3.73 10.80
CA TYR A 100 1.72 2.76 9.72
C TYR A 100 2.25 1.42 10.24
N ALA A 101 1.77 0.33 9.63
CA ALA A 101 2.29 -1.00 9.95
C ALA A 101 3.79 -1.05 9.69
N GLU A 102 4.58 -1.50 10.67
CA GLU A 102 6.05 -1.43 10.63
C GLU A 102 6.62 -2.02 9.34
N GLN A 103 6.04 -3.14 8.88
CA GLN A 103 6.47 -3.88 7.69
C GLN A 103 6.45 -3.01 6.43
N CYS A 104 5.41 -2.20 6.21
CA CYS A 104 5.24 -1.40 5.00
C CYS A 104 5.33 0.12 5.23
N SER A 105 5.64 0.54 6.46
CA SER A 105 5.71 1.95 6.89
C SER A 105 6.51 2.85 5.95
N HIS A 106 7.72 2.43 5.56
CA HIS A 106 8.59 3.20 4.65
C HIS A 106 7.96 3.46 3.27
N ILE A 107 7.19 2.53 2.71
CA ILE A 107 6.48 2.75 1.44
C ILE A 107 5.31 3.70 1.65
N LEU A 108 4.56 3.53 2.73
CA LEU A 108 3.42 4.37 3.06
C LEU A 108 3.86 5.82 3.32
N TYR A 109 4.98 6.02 4.04
CA TYR A 109 5.61 7.33 4.19
C TYR A 109 6.09 7.90 2.86
N PHE A 110 6.74 7.10 2.01
CA PHE A 110 7.13 7.56 0.68
C PHE A 110 5.92 8.02 -0.11
N LEU A 111 4.83 7.25 -0.12
CA LEU A 111 3.60 7.58 -0.84
C LEU A 111 2.92 8.80 -0.25
N GLN A 112 2.83 8.92 1.07
CA GLN A 112 2.32 10.12 1.74
C GLN A 112 3.11 11.37 1.32
N HIS A 113 4.44 11.31 1.33
CA HIS A 113 5.28 12.44 0.95
C HIS A 113 5.19 12.77 -0.55
N THR A 114 5.22 11.73 -1.36
CA THR A 114 5.24 11.81 -2.82
C THR A 114 3.90 12.23 -3.39
N VAL A 115 2.83 11.56 -2.98
CA VAL A 115 1.51 11.69 -3.59
C VAL A 115 0.69 12.76 -2.90
N LEU A 116 0.69 12.78 -1.56
CA LEU A 116 -0.13 13.72 -0.79
C LEU A 116 0.61 15.01 -0.43
N GLY A 117 1.94 15.06 -0.62
CA GLY A 117 2.73 16.25 -0.35
C GLY A 117 2.92 16.57 1.14
N TYR A 118 2.57 15.65 2.05
CA TYR A 118 2.83 15.83 3.48
C TYR A 118 4.34 15.70 3.75
N GLN A 119 4.95 16.79 4.22
CA GLN A 119 6.36 16.82 4.59
C GLN A 119 6.52 16.39 6.05
N ASP A 120 6.84 15.13 6.27
CA ASP A 120 7.79 14.77 7.33
C ASP A 120 9.13 14.43 6.64
N GLU A 121 10.24 14.73 7.29
CA GLU A 121 11.62 14.74 6.76
C GLU A 121 12.11 13.35 6.28
N MET A 122 11.54 12.81 5.20
CA MET A 122 11.93 11.52 4.66
C MET A 122 12.98 11.71 3.55
N HIS A 123 14.22 11.29 3.83
CA HIS A 123 15.29 11.26 2.81
C HIS A 123 15.05 10.11 1.82
N LEU A 124 14.61 10.45 0.62
CA LEU A 124 14.35 9.50 -0.46
C LEU A 124 15.61 9.19 -1.28
N SER A 125 15.73 7.95 -1.75
CA SER A 125 16.75 7.57 -2.73
C SER A 125 16.47 8.23 -4.09
N ARG A 126 17.49 8.35 -4.95
CA ARG A 126 17.35 9.00 -6.27
C ARG A 126 16.25 8.36 -7.14
N GLY A 127 16.18 7.02 -7.16
CA GLY A 127 15.14 6.29 -7.89
C GLY A 127 13.74 6.51 -7.30
N ALA A 128 13.62 6.62 -5.96
CA ALA A 128 12.36 6.96 -5.31
C ALA A 128 11.95 8.41 -5.64
N SER A 129 12.89 9.35 -5.69
CA SER A 129 12.65 10.74 -6.10
C SER A 129 12.15 10.83 -7.55
N ASP A 130 12.77 10.13 -8.49
CA ASP A 130 12.35 10.14 -9.90
C ASP A 130 10.94 9.53 -10.07
N LEU A 131 10.65 8.43 -9.37
CA LEU A 131 9.32 7.84 -9.33
C LEU A 131 8.30 8.78 -8.68
N SER A 132 8.71 9.55 -7.67
CA SER A 132 7.84 10.51 -7.01
C SER A 132 7.36 11.63 -7.93
N LEU A 133 8.28 12.15 -8.75
CA LEU A 133 7.98 13.17 -9.76
C LEU A 133 7.03 12.63 -10.82
N TYR A 134 7.25 11.39 -11.27
CA TYR A 134 6.37 10.72 -12.23
C TYR A 134 4.94 10.56 -11.68
N LEU A 135 4.79 10.10 -10.44
CA LEU A 135 3.48 9.90 -9.81
C LEU A 135 2.73 11.22 -9.63
N ARG A 136 3.41 12.28 -9.18
CA ARG A 136 2.81 13.63 -9.06
C ARG A 136 2.27 14.14 -10.39
N GLN A 137 3.03 13.95 -11.48
CA GLN A 137 2.61 14.37 -12.81
C GLN A 137 1.38 13.61 -13.32
N LYS A 138 1.24 12.33 -12.95
CA LYS A 138 0.12 11.49 -13.40
C LYS A 138 -1.15 11.65 -12.57
N LEU A 139 -1.02 11.92 -11.27
CA LEU A 139 -2.18 12.05 -10.38
C LEU A 139 -2.84 13.42 -10.47
N ASN A 140 -2.11 14.48 -10.83
CA ASN A 140 -2.66 15.83 -11.08
C ASN A 140 -3.41 15.97 -12.42
N GLN A 141 -3.59 14.88 -13.17
CA GLN A 141 -4.32 14.86 -14.45
C GLN A 141 -5.76 14.32 -14.31
N PHE A 142 -6.23 14.12 -13.08
CA PHE A 142 -7.61 13.82 -12.72
C PHE A 142 -8.16 14.90 -11.79
#